data_AF-A0A6P5ABN9-F1
#
_entry.id   AF-A0A6P5ABN9-F1
#
_cell.length_a   1.000
_cell.length_b   1.000
_cell.length_c   1.000
_cell.angle_alpha   90.00
_cell.angle_beta   90.00
_cell.angle_gamma   90.00
#
_symmetry.space_group_name_H-M   'P 1'
#
loop_
_entity.id
_entity.type
_entity.pdbx_description
1 polymer ?
#
loop_
_entity_poly.entity_id
_entity_poly.type
_entity_poly.pdbx_seq_one_letter_code
_entity_poly.pdbx_strand_id
1 'polypeptide(L)'
;MELLGQHEVDCKQRQVAILSQDSFYKVLTPEEKAKAFKGQFNFDHPDAFDNTLIEETLRNIIAGQTVHIPVYDFVTHARREGEFTTIYPADVVLFEGILVFYYRNIRDLFNMKLFVDTDADTRLSRRVLRDINERGRDLENVLVQYTTFVKPAFEEFCLPTKKYADVIIPRGVENKVAINLIVQHIQDLMNGGWKRHNGRNRSDSEGMEIPLH
;
A
#
# COMPACT_ATOMS: atom_id res chain seq x y z
N MET A 1 8.51 13.70 1.36
CA MET A 1 7.18 13.21 0.95
C MET A 1 6.36 14.29 0.24
N GLU A 2 6.98 15.38 -0.22
CA GLU A 2 6.28 16.49 -0.91
C GLU A 2 6.21 16.33 -2.44
N LEU A 3 6.77 15.25 -3.01
CA LEU A 3 6.86 15.07 -4.46
C LEU A 3 5.57 14.55 -5.12
N LEU A 4 4.49 14.36 -4.35
CA LEU A 4 3.22 13.86 -4.85
C LEU A 4 2.03 14.83 -4.63
N GLY A 5 2.32 16.11 -4.40
CA GLY A 5 1.34 17.20 -4.56
C GLY A 5 -0.04 16.92 -3.97
N GLN A 6 -0.15 16.82 -2.64
CA GLN A 6 -1.44 16.64 -1.96
C GLN A 6 -2.21 17.95 -1.69
N HIS A 7 -1.71 19.09 -2.13
CA HIS A 7 -2.42 20.36 -1.99
C HIS A 7 -2.77 20.91 -3.38
N GLU A 8 -4.08 21.00 -3.64
CA GLU A 8 -4.73 21.67 -4.78
C GLU A 8 -4.65 20.99 -6.16
N VAL A 9 -5.18 19.77 -6.30
CA VAL A 9 -5.48 19.20 -7.62
C VAL A 9 -6.95 18.81 -7.72
N ASP A 10 -7.61 19.36 -8.74
CA ASP A 10 -8.98 19.14 -9.18
C ASP A 10 -9.42 17.68 -8.98
N CYS A 11 -10.59 17.45 -8.39
CA CYS A 11 -11.10 16.13 -8.04
C CYS A 11 -11.36 15.21 -9.26
N LYS A 12 -11.16 15.73 -10.48
CA LYS A 12 -11.21 15.00 -11.75
C LYS A 12 -9.84 14.54 -12.28
N GLN A 13 -8.73 14.83 -11.61
CA GLN A 13 -7.36 14.54 -12.08
C GLN A 13 -6.48 13.77 -11.07
N ARG A 14 -7.01 12.75 -10.39
CA ARG A 14 -6.15 11.87 -9.57
C ARG A 14 -5.79 10.59 -10.31
N GLN A 15 -4.56 10.54 -10.81
CA GLN A 15 -4.01 9.37 -11.51
C GLN A 15 -3.42 8.32 -10.54
N VAL A 16 -3.17 8.68 -9.28
CA VAL A 16 -2.64 7.78 -8.25
C VAL A 16 -3.41 7.92 -6.94
N ALA A 17 -3.90 6.81 -6.39
CA ALA A 17 -4.49 6.74 -5.05
C ALA A 17 -3.58 5.91 -4.11
N ILE A 18 -3.59 6.26 -2.81
CA ILE A 18 -2.88 5.50 -1.78
C ILE A 18 -3.90 5.00 -0.77
N LEU A 19 -3.85 3.71 -0.46
CA LEU A 19 -4.66 3.07 0.57
C LEU A 19 -3.73 2.42 1.59
N SER A 20 -4.07 2.60 2.87
CA SER A 20 -3.35 1.98 3.98
C SER A 20 -4.12 0.77 4.50
N GLN A 21 -3.43 -0.34 4.75
CA GLN A 21 -4.00 -1.52 5.41
C GLN A 21 -4.49 -1.19 6.83
N ASP A 22 -3.86 -0.22 7.50
CA ASP A 22 -4.23 0.18 8.86
C ASP A 22 -5.65 0.77 8.93
N SER A 23 -6.18 1.33 7.83
CA SER A 23 -7.59 1.75 7.77
C SER A 23 -8.56 0.59 8.02
N PHE A 24 -8.13 -0.64 7.75
CA PHE A 24 -8.97 -1.84 7.78
C PHE A 24 -8.83 -2.67 9.06
N TYR A 25 -8.27 -2.12 10.14
CA TYR A 25 -8.37 -2.78 11.45
C TYR A 25 -9.83 -3.07 11.81
N LYS A 26 -10.07 -4.23 12.43
CA LYS A 26 -11.40 -4.63 12.90
C LYS A 26 -11.89 -3.71 14.02
N VAL A 27 -13.21 -3.65 14.16
CA VAL A 27 -13.83 -3.08 15.36
C VAL A 27 -13.60 -4.05 16.51
N LEU A 28 -12.91 -3.58 17.55
CA LEU A 28 -12.57 -4.39 18.72
C LEU A 28 -13.79 -4.58 19.63
N THR A 29 -13.91 -5.76 20.22
CA THR A 29 -14.83 -6.00 21.34
C THR A 29 -14.41 -5.17 22.57
N PRO A 30 -15.30 -4.94 23.56
CA PRO A 30 -14.95 -4.22 24.78
C PRO A 30 -13.74 -4.82 25.51
N GLU A 31 -13.61 -6.15 25.51
CA GLU A 31 -12.51 -6.87 26.13
C GLU A 31 -11.19 -6.67 25.38
N GLU A 32 -11.20 -6.77 24.05
CA GLU A 32 -10.02 -6.52 23.22
C GLU A 32 -9.58 -5.06 23.29
N LYS A 33 -10.54 -4.12 23.34
CA LYS A 33 -10.26 -2.70 23.51
C LYS A 33 -9.58 -2.42 24.84
N ALA A 34 -10.02 -3.08 25.93
CA ALA A 34 -9.36 -2.98 27.23
C ALA A 34 -7.93 -3.55 27.20
N LYS A 35 -7.68 -4.64 26.45
CA LYS A 35 -6.31 -5.15 26.22
C LYS A 35 -5.48 -4.19 25.38
N ALA A 36 -6.06 -3.57 24.35
CA ALA A 36 -5.38 -2.63 23.47
C ALA A 36 -4.87 -1.40 24.23
N PHE A 37 -5.68 -0.81 25.11
CA PHE A 37 -5.25 0.31 25.98
C PHE A 37 -4.14 -0.06 26.95
N LYS A 38 -4.00 -1.35 27.28
CA LYS A 38 -2.88 -1.88 28.09
C LYS A 38 -1.68 -2.31 27.26
N GLY A 39 -1.71 -2.14 25.93
CA GLY A 39 -0.67 -2.63 25.02
C GLY A 39 -0.63 -4.16 24.86
N GLN A 40 -1.68 -4.86 25.29
CA GLN A 40 -1.77 -6.33 25.36
C GLN A 40 -2.58 -6.94 24.21
N PHE A 41 -2.91 -6.15 23.18
CA PHE A 41 -3.57 -6.63 21.98
C PHE A 41 -2.58 -6.68 20.81
N ASN A 42 -2.59 -7.78 20.06
CA ASN A 42 -1.68 -7.98 18.93
C ASN A 42 -2.29 -7.39 17.65
N PHE A 43 -1.98 -6.13 17.36
CA PHE A 43 -2.37 -5.46 16.12
C PHE A 43 -1.59 -5.98 14.90
N ASP A 44 -0.47 -6.66 15.09
CA ASP A 44 0.37 -7.17 14.01
C ASP A 44 -0.05 -8.60 13.57
N HIS A 45 -1.07 -9.18 14.20
CA HIS A 45 -1.64 -10.48 13.81
C HIS A 45 -2.58 -10.34 12.60
N PRO A 46 -2.60 -11.28 11.62
CA PRO A 46 -3.51 -11.23 10.47
C PRO A 46 -5.00 -11.06 10.83
N ASP A 47 -5.42 -11.63 11.96
CA ASP A 47 -6.81 -11.55 12.43
C ASP A 47 -7.21 -10.16 12.95
N ALA A 48 -6.27 -9.27 13.21
CA ALA A 48 -6.57 -7.88 13.59
C ALA A 48 -7.19 -7.08 12.43
N PHE A 49 -6.99 -7.54 11.19
CA PHE A 49 -7.46 -6.88 9.97
C PHE A 49 -8.76 -7.48 9.45
N ASP A 50 -9.60 -6.62 8.90
CA ASP A 50 -10.84 -6.98 8.21
C ASP A 50 -10.55 -7.37 6.76
N ASN A 51 -10.02 -8.59 6.59
CA ASN A 51 -9.55 -9.07 5.30
C ASN A 51 -10.67 -9.21 4.25
N THR A 52 -11.90 -9.46 4.70
CA THR A 52 -13.08 -9.47 3.83
C THR A 52 -13.32 -8.08 3.25
N LEU A 53 -13.30 -7.05 4.09
CA LEU A 53 -13.47 -5.66 3.65
C LEU A 53 -12.31 -5.22 2.74
N ILE A 54 -11.07 -5.63 3.03
CA ILE A 54 -9.90 -5.34 2.16
C ILE A 54 -10.12 -5.95 0.78
N GLU A 55 -10.45 -7.24 0.70
CA GLU A 55 -10.65 -7.92 -0.58
C GLU A 55 -11.79 -7.29 -1.38
N GLU A 56 -12.95 -7.06 -0.77
CA GLU A 56 -14.10 -6.42 -1.41
C GLU A 56 -13.73 -5.03 -1.95
N THR A 57 -13.07 -4.21 -1.12
CA THR A 57 -12.64 -2.86 -1.50
C THR A 57 -11.68 -2.89 -2.69
N LEU A 58 -10.67 -3.76 -2.67
CA LEU A 58 -9.72 -3.88 -3.77
C LEU A 58 -10.39 -4.36 -5.06
N ARG A 59 -11.34 -5.30 -4.97
CA ARG A 59 -12.13 -5.74 -6.13
C ARG A 59 -12.98 -4.62 -6.72
N ASN A 60 -13.62 -3.82 -5.88
CA ASN A 60 -14.43 -2.68 -6.33
C ASN A 60 -13.55 -1.60 -6.99
N ILE A 61 -12.35 -1.35 -6.45
CA ILE A 61 -11.36 -0.46 -7.08
C ILE A 61 -10.96 -0.99 -8.48
N ILE A 62 -10.65 -2.27 -8.59
CA ILE A 62 -10.29 -2.90 -9.88
C ILE A 62 -11.45 -2.82 -10.88
N ALA A 63 -12.70 -2.89 -10.40
CA ALA A 63 -13.89 -2.70 -11.21
C ALA A 63 -14.17 -1.23 -11.59
N GLY A 64 -13.31 -0.28 -11.20
CA GLY A 64 -13.48 1.14 -11.47
C GLY A 64 -14.63 1.78 -10.69
N GLN A 65 -14.97 1.24 -9.52
CA GLN A 65 -16.00 1.79 -8.65
C GLN A 65 -15.40 2.75 -7.62
N THR A 66 -16.17 3.77 -7.27
CA THR A 66 -15.87 4.62 -6.11
C THR A 66 -16.03 3.80 -4.83
N VAL A 67 -15.05 3.85 -3.94
CA VAL A 67 -15.08 3.14 -2.65
C VAL A 67 -14.93 4.10 -1.47
N HIS A 68 -15.47 3.69 -0.32
CA HIS A 68 -15.39 4.44 0.94
C HIS A 68 -14.55 3.67 1.94
N ILE A 69 -13.41 4.25 2.33
CA ILE A 69 -12.44 3.64 3.22
C ILE A 69 -12.68 4.14 4.65
N PRO A 70 -12.85 3.26 5.65
CA PRO A 70 -13.01 3.68 7.03
C PRO A 70 -11.78 4.45 7.53
N VAL A 71 -12.01 5.44 8.39
CA VAL A 71 -10.93 6.16 9.08
C VAL A 71 -10.67 5.47 10.42
N TYR A 72 -9.45 4.97 10.63
CA TYR A 72 -9.05 4.33 11.88
C TYR A 72 -8.30 5.31 12.80
N ASP A 73 -8.69 5.33 14.06
CA ASP A 73 -8.10 6.17 15.09
C ASP A 73 -7.24 5.33 16.04
N PHE A 74 -5.92 5.54 15.96
CA PHE A 74 -4.92 4.79 16.74
C PHE A 74 -4.88 5.15 18.23
N VAL A 75 -5.47 6.28 18.63
CA VAL A 75 -5.54 6.72 20.03
C VAL A 75 -6.71 6.03 20.71
N THR A 76 -7.86 5.98 20.03
CA THR A 76 -9.08 5.36 20.57
C THR A 76 -9.21 3.87 20.24
N HIS A 77 -8.33 3.33 19.40
CA HIS A 77 -8.35 1.94 18.92
C HIS A 77 -9.67 1.56 18.25
N ALA A 78 -10.25 2.48 17.47
CA ALA A 78 -11.56 2.31 16.86
C ALA A 78 -11.65 2.96 15.48
N ARG A 79 -12.59 2.49 14.66
CA ARG A 79 -13.02 3.21 13.45
C ARG A 79 -13.85 4.41 13.87
N ARG A 80 -13.69 5.54 13.18
CA ARG A 80 -14.54 6.72 13.40
C ARG A 80 -15.88 6.51 12.71
N GLU A 81 -16.95 6.51 13.49
CA GLU A 81 -18.30 6.29 12.98
C GLU A 81 -18.72 7.41 12.03
N GLY A 82 -19.23 7.04 10.85
CA GLY A 82 -19.69 8.00 9.83
C GLY A 82 -18.58 8.74 9.07
N GLU A 83 -17.31 8.55 9.42
CA GLU A 83 -16.18 9.16 8.73
C GLU A 83 -15.51 8.16 7.76
N PHE A 84 -15.45 8.56 6.49
CA PHE A 84 -14.84 7.77 5.43
C PHE A 84 -13.95 8.64 4.54
N THR A 85 -12.86 8.04 4.07
CA THR A 85 -12.07 8.58 2.96
C THR A 85 -12.61 8.02 1.66
N THR A 86 -13.16 8.87 0.80
CA THR A 86 -13.65 8.45 -0.52
C THR A 86 -12.50 8.33 -1.50
N ILE A 87 -12.35 7.16 -2.12
CA ILE A 87 -11.42 6.90 -3.20
C ILE A 87 -12.22 6.77 -4.49
N TYR A 88 -12.03 7.73 -5.39
CA TYR A 88 -12.56 7.68 -6.75
C TYR A 88 -11.72 6.75 -7.62
N PRO A 89 -12.25 6.28 -8.77
CA PRO A 89 -11.47 5.49 -9.71
C PRO A 89 -10.15 6.18 -10.09
N ALA A 90 -9.06 5.43 -10.02
CA ALA A 90 -7.70 5.92 -10.27
C ALA A 90 -6.94 4.94 -11.18
N ASP A 91 -6.02 5.45 -11.99
CA ASP A 91 -5.22 4.64 -12.92
C ASP A 91 -4.22 3.73 -12.18
N VAL A 92 -3.65 4.24 -11.08
CA VAL A 92 -2.71 3.51 -10.23
C VAL A 92 -3.17 3.58 -8.78
N VAL A 93 -3.15 2.44 -8.10
CA VAL A 93 -3.45 2.36 -6.66
C VAL A 93 -2.29 1.73 -5.92
N LEU A 94 -1.73 2.47 -4.97
CA LEU A 94 -0.71 2.00 -4.05
C LEU A 94 -1.39 1.52 -2.77
N PHE A 95 -1.44 0.21 -2.57
CA PHE A 95 -1.91 -0.37 -1.32
C PHE A 95 -0.71 -0.77 -0.46
N GLU A 96 -0.57 -0.13 0.69
CA GLU A 96 0.55 -0.32 1.61
C GLU A 96 0.09 -0.93 2.93
N GLY A 97 0.96 -1.73 3.54
CA GLY A 97 0.70 -2.33 4.86
C GLY A 97 1.65 -3.47 5.19
N ILE A 98 1.64 -3.88 6.45
CA ILE A 98 2.55 -4.91 6.98
C ILE A 98 2.22 -6.33 6.50
N LEU A 99 0.97 -6.60 6.11
CA LEU A 99 0.46 -7.93 5.78
C LEU A 99 -0.29 -7.99 4.44
N VAL A 100 -0.10 -7.02 3.56
CA VAL A 100 -0.83 -6.96 2.27
C VAL A 100 -0.56 -8.19 1.37
N PHE A 101 0.57 -8.88 1.54
CA PHE A 101 0.91 -10.09 0.78
C PHE A 101 0.60 -11.41 1.51
N TYR A 102 0.03 -11.35 2.71
CA TYR A 102 -0.19 -12.53 3.56
C TYR A 102 -1.22 -13.49 2.96
N TYR A 103 -2.44 -13.00 2.71
CA TYR A 103 -3.49 -13.82 2.11
C TYR A 103 -3.37 -13.86 0.59
N ARG A 104 -3.47 -15.07 0.02
CA ARG A 104 -3.29 -15.30 -1.41
C ARG A 104 -4.34 -14.59 -2.27
N ASN A 105 -5.61 -14.65 -1.88
CA ASN A 105 -6.72 -13.98 -2.56
C ASN A 105 -6.49 -12.46 -2.73
N ILE A 106 -5.93 -11.79 -1.72
CA ILE A 106 -5.57 -10.36 -1.80
C ILE A 106 -4.30 -10.19 -2.64
N ARG A 107 -3.27 -11.00 -2.37
CA ARG A 107 -1.97 -10.92 -3.06
C ARG A 107 -2.10 -11.06 -4.58
N ASP A 108 -2.97 -11.94 -5.04
CA ASP A 108 -3.17 -12.24 -6.46
C ASP A 108 -3.88 -11.07 -7.20
N LEU A 109 -4.36 -10.04 -6.49
CA LEU A 109 -4.92 -8.81 -7.08
C LEU A 109 -3.84 -7.79 -7.50
N PHE A 110 -2.61 -7.89 -7.00
CA PHE A 110 -1.57 -6.89 -7.29
C PHE A 110 -0.81 -7.18 -8.60
N ASN A 111 -0.77 -6.18 -9.49
CA ASN A 111 0.03 -6.24 -10.71
C ASN A 111 1.54 -6.18 -10.43
N MET A 112 1.96 -5.45 -9.39
CA MET A 112 3.35 -5.31 -8.96
C MET A 112 3.43 -5.32 -7.43
N LYS A 113 4.37 -6.09 -6.87
CA LYS A 113 4.54 -6.29 -5.42
C LYS A 113 5.91 -5.78 -5.00
N LEU A 114 5.93 -4.75 -4.16
CA LEU A 114 7.14 -4.13 -3.62
C LEU A 114 7.28 -4.49 -2.14
N PHE A 115 8.47 -4.91 -1.72
CA PHE A 115 8.78 -5.11 -0.30
C PHE A 115 9.90 -4.17 0.14
N VAL A 116 9.60 -3.28 1.08
CA VAL A 116 10.60 -2.36 1.64
C VAL A 116 11.35 -3.06 2.75
N ASP A 117 12.63 -3.32 2.52
CA ASP A 117 13.50 -4.06 3.44
C ASP A 117 14.38 -3.10 4.24
N THR A 118 14.26 -3.15 5.55
CA THR A 118 15.02 -2.31 6.48
C THR A 118 15.26 -3.10 7.76
N ASP A 119 16.46 -2.97 8.30
CA ASP A 119 16.89 -3.69 9.50
C ASP A 119 15.96 -3.43 10.69
N ALA A 120 15.79 -4.47 11.52
CA ALA A 120 14.80 -4.47 12.60
C ALA A 120 15.06 -3.39 13.66
N ASP A 121 16.33 -3.13 13.95
CA ASP A 121 16.80 -2.08 14.87
C ASP A 121 16.50 -0.67 14.34
N THR A 122 16.75 -0.42 13.05
CA THR A 122 16.44 0.83 12.36
C THR A 122 14.93 1.08 12.35
N ARG A 123 14.13 0.04 12.07
CA ARG A 123 12.66 0.11 12.15
C ARG A 123 12.17 0.36 13.58
N LEU A 124 12.77 -0.30 14.57
CA LEU A 124 12.44 -0.10 15.99
C LEU A 124 12.73 1.33 16.43
N SER A 125 13.92 1.86 16.10
CA SER A 125 14.31 3.24 16.42
C SER A 125 13.31 4.26 15.85
N ARG A 126 12.94 4.11 14.57
CA ARG A 126 11.92 4.95 13.92
C ARG A 126 10.55 4.81 14.58
N ARG A 127 10.14 3.58 14.94
CA ARG A 127 8.87 3.30 15.62
C ARG A 127 8.80 3.96 16.99
N VAL A 128 9.86 3.85 17.79
CA VAL A 128 9.92 4.44 19.14
C VAL A 128 9.73 5.95 19.07
N LEU A 129 10.47 6.63 18.19
CA LEU A 129 10.34 8.08 18.01
C LEU A 129 8.93 8.49 17.58
N ARG A 130 8.34 7.77 16.61
CA ARG A 130 6.99 8.04 16.12
C ARG A 130 5.93 7.82 17.20
N ASP A 131 5.95 6.67 17.87
CA ASP A 131 4.89 6.30 18.82
C ASP A 131 4.92 7.19 20.09
N ILE A 132 6.09 7.69 20.51
CA ILE A 132 6.19 8.66 21.61
C ILE A 132 5.69 10.04 21.17
N ASN A 133 6.20 10.57 20.04
CA ASN A 133 5.94 11.95 19.64
C ASN A 133 4.53 12.17 19.05
N GLU A 134 4.01 11.19 18.31
CA GLU A 134 2.74 11.35 17.55
C GLU A 134 1.55 10.64 18.21
N ARG A 135 1.80 9.60 19.03
CA ARG A 135 0.74 8.77 19.62
C ARG A 135 0.69 8.87 21.15
N GLY A 136 1.59 9.64 21.77
CA GLY A 136 1.62 9.86 23.22
C GLY A 136 1.88 8.60 24.04
N ARG A 137 2.61 7.63 23.49
CA ARG A 137 2.92 6.38 24.19
C ARG A 137 4.17 6.49 25.05
N ASP A 138 4.19 5.74 26.14
CA ASP A 138 5.37 5.60 26.99
C ASP A 138 6.43 4.66 26.37
N LEU A 139 7.71 4.95 26.58
CA LEU A 139 8.83 4.20 26.01
C LEU A 139 8.82 2.73 26.44
N GLU A 140 8.61 2.45 27.72
CA GLU A 140 8.62 1.08 28.25
C GLU A 140 7.49 0.27 27.62
N ASN A 141 6.29 0.86 27.53
CA ASN A 141 5.15 0.23 26.87
C ASN A 141 5.41 -0.07 25.38
N VAL A 142 6.08 0.84 24.66
CA VAL A 142 6.44 0.62 23.25
C VAL A 142 7.42 -0.56 23.11
N LEU A 143 8.43 -0.64 23.97
CA LEU A 143 9.43 -1.71 23.93
C LEU A 143 8.83 -3.07 24.32
N VAL A 144 8.00 -3.11 25.36
CA VAL A 144 7.29 -4.32 25.79
C VAL A 144 6.34 -4.79 24.69
N GLN A 145 5.56 -3.90 24.07
CA GLN A 145 4.68 -4.27 22.96
C GLN A 145 5.49 -4.78 21.76
N TYR A 146 6.62 -4.13 21.45
CA TYR A 146 7.47 -4.54 20.33
C TYR A 146 8.03 -5.95 20.51
N THR A 147 8.60 -6.22 21.68
CA THR A 147 9.21 -7.52 21.99
C THR A 147 8.19 -8.64 22.13
N THR A 148 7.00 -8.33 22.68
CA THR A 148 5.95 -9.32 22.94
C THR A 148 5.14 -9.66 21.70
N PHE A 149 4.82 -8.68 20.85
CA PHE A 149 3.89 -8.87 19.73
C PHE A 149 4.51 -8.57 18.37
N VAL A 150 5.07 -7.36 18.21
CA VAL A 150 5.45 -6.85 16.88
C VAL A 150 6.56 -7.69 16.25
N LYS A 151 7.64 -7.96 17.00
CA LYS A 151 8.78 -8.70 16.49
C LYS A 151 8.37 -10.15 16.16
N PRO A 152 7.72 -10.92 17.06
CA PRO A 152 7.22 -12.25 16.72
C PRO A 152 6.28 -12.25 15.51
N ALA A 153 5.28 -11.36 15.48
CA ALA A 153 4.33 -11.28 14.38
C ALA A 153 4.99 -10.89 13.04
N PHE A 154 5.98 -10.01 13.07
CA PHE A 154 6.78 -9.70 11.89
C PHE A 154 7.52 -10.93 11.37
N GLU A 155 8.22 -11.65 12.25
CA GLU A 155 9.00 -12.84 11.88
C GLU A 155 8.11 -13.99 11.39
N GLU A 156 6.93 -14.15 11.99
CA GLU A 156 5.99 -15.23 11.69
C GLU A 156 5.12 -14.96 10.45
N PHE A 157 4.56 -13.74 10.32
CA PHE A 157 3.54 -13.45 9.32
C PHE A 157 4.04 -12.54 8.20
N CYS A 158 4.84 -11.52 8.51
CA CYS A 158 5.27 -10.53 7.52
C CYS A 158 6.49 -11.01 6.71
N LEU A 159 7.58 -11.38 7.40
CA LEU A 159 8.86 -11.73 6.78
C LEU A 159 8.75 -12.89 5.76
N PRO A 160 7.97 -13.95 6.00
CA PRO A 160 7.80 -15.01 5.00
C PRO A 160 7.13 -14.57 3.71
N THR A 161 6.41 -13.44 3.72
CA THR A 161 5.76 -12.88 2.53
C THR A 161 6.70 -12.12 1.61
N LYS A 162 7.92 -11.79 2.09
CA LYS A 162 8.98 -11.15 1.30
C LYS A 162 9.30 -11.92 0.01
N LYS A 163 9.17 -13.25 0.03
CA LYS A 163 9.39 -14.13 -1.14
C LYS A 163 8.39 -13.92 -2.28
N TYR A 164 7.27 -13.24 -2.03
CA TYR A 164 6.27 -12.92 -3.04
C TYR A 164 6.47 -11.55 -3.69
N ALA A 165 7.47 -10.78 -3.25
CA ALA A 165 7.78 -9.49 -3.82
C ALA A 165 8.42 -9.66 -5.20
N ASP A 166 8.00 -8.83 -6.15
CA ASP A 166 8.62 -8.73 -7.47
C ASP A 166 9.91 -7.89 -7.37
N VAL A 167 9.93 -6.88 -6.49
CA VAL A 167 11.09 -6.02 -6.22
C VAL A 167 11.25 -5.76 -4.72
N ILE A 168 12.48 -5.87 -4.23
CA ILE A 168 12.85 -5.52 -2.86
C ILE A 168 13.56 -4.16 -2.86
N ILE A 169 13.07 -3.23 -2.04
CA ILE A 169 13.61 -1.87 -1.91
C ILE A 169 14.35 -1.74 -0.57
N PRO A 170 15.68 -1.73 -0.54
CA PRO A 170 16.43 -1.53 0.69
C PRO A 170 16.36 -0.06 1.13
N ARG A 171 16.51 0.20 2.44
CA ARG A 171 16.62 1.53 3.10
C ARG A 171 15.36 2.43 3.02
N GLY A 172 14.31 2.00 2.32
CA GLY A 172 13.06 2.74 2.20
C GLY A 172 13.25 4.14 1.59
N VAL A 173 12.79 5.18 2.32
CA VAL A 173 12.72 6.58 1.82
C VAL A 173 14.07 7.20 1.43
N GLU A 174 15.17 6.64 1.91
CA GLU A 174 16.54 7.08 1.61
C GLU A 174 17.00 6.58 0.23
N ASN A 175 16.38 5.52 -0.30
CA ASN A 175 16.73 4.96 -1.60
C ASN A 175 16.06 5.74 -2.73
N LYS A 176 16.57 6.94 -2.99
CA LYS A 176 16.04 7.83 -4.05
C LYS A 176 16.07 7.20 -5.44
N VAL A 177 17.07 6.35 -5.72
CA VAL A 177 17.18 5.63 -7.00
C VAL A 177 15.99 4.69 -7.20
N ALA A 178 15.66 3.86 -6.21
CA ALA A 178 14.51 2.96 -6.29
C ALA A 178 13.19 3.73 -6.39
N ILE A 179 13.03 4.81 -5.59
CA ILE A 179 11.83 5.65 -5.65
C ILE A 179 11.67 6.25 -7.06
N ASN A 180 12.72 6.82 -7.63
CA ASN A 180 12.65 7.42 -8.97
C ASN A 180 12.31 6.38 -10.04
N LEU A 181 12.80 5.15 -9.92
CA LEU A 181 12.46 4.05 -10.84
C LEU A 181 10.95 3.72 -10.77
N ILE A 182 10.38 3.63 -9.56
CA ILE A 182 8.94 3.39 -9.39
C ILE A 182 8.11 4.59 -9.89
N VAL A 183 8.55 5.82 -9.59
CA VAL A 183 7.88 7.03 -10.08
C VAL A 183 7.87 7.08 -11.60
N GLN A 184 9.01 6.81 -12.26
CA GLN A 184 9.08 6.76 -13.71
C GLN A 184 8.16 5.68 -14.28
N HIS A 185 8.14 4.49 -13.67
CA HIS A 185 7.26 3.41 -14.10
C HIS A 185 5.77 3.79 -14.01
N ILE A 186 5.36 4.44 -12.92
CA ILE A 186 4.00 4.96 -12.74
C ILE A 186 3.68 6.03 -13.80
N GLN A 187 4.60 6.96 -14.04
CA GLN A 187 4.44 7.99 -15.08
C GLN A 187 4.28 7.39 -16.48
N ASP A 188 5.05 6.35 -16.80
CA ASP A 188 4.94 5.66 -18.08
C ASP A 188 3.58 4.96 -18.23
N LEU A 189 3.06 4.32 -17.17
CA LEU A 189 1.72 3.72 -17.17
C LEU A 189 0.63 4.78 -17.41
N MET A 190 0.69 5.91 -16.70
CA MET A 190 -0.29 7.00 -16.80
C MET A 190 -0.26 7.68 -18.18
N ASN A 191 0.92 7.77 -18.80
CA ASN A 191 1.08 8.34 -20.15
C ASN A 191 0.74 7.35 -21.29
N GLY A 192 0.16 6.18 -20.97
CA GLY A 192 -0.25 5.18 -21.96
C GLY A 192 0.87 4.26 -22.43
N GLY A 193 1.76 3.86 -21.52
CA GLY A 193 2.98 3.08 -21.71
C GLY A 193 3.01 2.15 -22.94
N TRP A 194 4.08 2.27 -23.72
CA TRP A 194 4.44 1.47 -24.90
C TRP A 194 3.32 1.19 -25.93
N LYS A 195 2.59 2.22 -26.38
CA LYS A 195 1.86 2.14 -27.66
C LYS A 195 2.13 3.35 -28.57
N ARG A 196 3.23 3.28 -29.34
CA ARG A 196 3.38 3.67 -30.78
C ARG A 196 4.85 3.97 -31.14
N HIS A 197 5.72 2.95 -31.18
CA HIS A 197 6.97 3.02 -31.96
C HIS A 197 7.18 1.81 -32.88
N ASN A 198 6.11 1.06 -33.19
CA ASN A 198 6.19 -0.04 -34.16
C ASN A 198 5.08 -0.02 -35.22
N GLY A 199 4.76 1.18 -35.74
CA GLY A 199 3.70 1.31 -36.74
C GLY A 199 3.69 2.66 -37.46
N ARG A 200 4.81 3.03 -38.08
CA ARG A 200 4.86 4.04 -39.16
C ARG A 200 6.06 3.78 -40.05
N ASN A 201 5.83 3.01 -41.12
CA ASN A 201 6.15 3.35 -42.51
C ASN A 201 5.93 2.14 -43.42
N ARG A 202 4.67 1.95 -43.81
CA ARG A 202 4.35 1.48 -45.17
C ARG A 202 3.33 2.48 -45.71
N SER A 203 3.86 3.64 -46.11
CA SER A 203 3.17 4.54 -47.02
C SER A 203 3.34 3.98 -48.42
N ASP A 204 2.20 3.63 -49.01
CA ASP A 204 1.86 3.76 -50.43
C ASP A 204 3.01 4.08 -51.37
N SER A 205 3.40 3.07 -52.15
CA SER A 205 3.92 3.27 -53.49
C SER A 205 3.00 2.54 -54.45
N GLU A 206 1.99 3.26 -54.93
CA GLU A 206 1.38 2.99 -56.23
C GLU A 206 2.46 3.01 -57.31
N GLY A 207 2.35 2.10 -58.28
CA GLY A 207 3.05 2.16 -59.56
C GLY A 207 4.12 1.09 -59.74
N MET A 208 3.75 -0.02 -60.40
CA MET A 208 4.08 -0.27 -61.82
C MET A 208 4.00 -1.77 -62.12
N GLU A 209 2.89 -2.20 -62.71
CA GLU A 209 2.85 -3.40 -63.58
C GLU A 209 3.84 -3.18 -64.73
N ILE A 210 4.72 -4.15 -65.04
CA ILE A 210 4.99 -4.71 -66.40
C ILE A 210 5.78 -6.06 -66.26
N PRO A 211 5.93 -6.92 -67.29
CA PRO A 211 5.15 -8.15 -67.48
C PRO A 211 5.99 -9.45 -67.44
N LEU A 212 5.27 -10.57 -67.60
CA LEU A 212 5.74 -11.94 -67.80
C LEU A 212 6.91 -12.08 -68.81
N HIS A 213 7.91 -12.88 -68.42
CA HIS A 213 8.55 -13.90 -69.25
C HIS A 213 9.00 -15.08 -68.39
#